data_AF-A0A969T5J3-F1
#
_entry.id   AF-A0A969T5J3-F1
#
_cell.length_a   1.000
_cell.length_b   1.000
_cell.length_c   1.000
_cell.angle_alpha   90.00
_cell.angle_beta   90.00
_cell.angle_gamma   90.00
#
_symmetry.space_group_name_H-M   'P 1'
#
loop_
_entity.id
_entity.type
_entity.pdbx_description
1 polymer ?
#
loop_
_entity_poly.entity_id
_entity_poly.type
_entity_poly.pdbx_seq_one_letter_code
_entity_poly.pdbx_strand_id
1 'polypeptide(L)'
;MNVTSDISRSIFKINTSSGSGTGFYLRGEGIVVTNCHVILGHRNVALEDQEKNRFSAKVVFVNREADVAFLTPEVPLKRLISSWLIFRN
;
A
#
# COMPACT_ATOMS: atom_id res chain seq x y z
N MET A 1 -7.27 -22.16 0.40
CA MET A 1 -6.70 -20.80 0.39
C MET A 1 -5.36 -20.89 1.07
N ASN A 2 -4.27 -20.51 0.40
CA ASN A 2 -2.93 -20.54 0.99
C ASN A 2 -2.68 -19.18 1.65
N VAL A 3 -2.69 -19.12 2.98
CA VAL A 3 -2.56 -17.87 3.75
C VAL A 3 -1.35 -17.04 3.30
N THR A 4 -0.27 -17.71 2.91
CA THR A 4 0.97 -17.07 2.45
C THR A 4 0.82 -16.27 1.15
N SER A 5 -0.03 -16.70 0.21
CA SER A 5 -0.21 -15.99 -1.07
C SER A 5 -1.07 -14.72 -0.94
N ASP A 6 -1.97 -14.69 0.04
CA ASP A 6 -2.82 -13.52 0.29
C ASP A 6 -2.08 -12.46 1.10
N ILE A 7 -1.20 -12.87 2.03
CA ILE A 7 -0.34 -11.96 2.78
C ILE A 7 0.66 -11.27 1.86
N SER A 8 1.33 -12.00 0.95
CA SER A 8 2.34 -11.39 0.09
C SER A 8 1.76 -10.25 -0.77
N ARG A 9 0.52 -10.39 -1.25
CA ARG A 9 -0.18 -9.39 -2.06
C ARG A 9 -0.59 -8.13 -1.29
N SER A 10 -0.52 -8.14 0.04
CA SER A 10 -0.70 -6.94 0.85
C SER A 10 0.56 -6.10 0.97
N ILE A 11 1.71 -6.59 0.49
CA ILE A 11 2.99 -5.90 0.58
C ILE A 11 3.16 -4.97 -0.63
N PHE A 12 3.41 -3.70 -0.36
CA PHE A 12 3.69 -2.67 -1.36
C PHE A 12 5.08 -2.10 -1.12
N LYS A 13 5.81 -1.86 -2.20
CA LYS A 13 6.99 -1.00 -2.16
C LYS A 13 6.55 0.45 -2.17
N ILE A 14 7.14 1.28 -1.33
CA ILE A 14 6.88 2.72 -1.29
C ILE A 14 8.07 3.42 -1.90
N ASN A 15 7.83 4.21 -2.93
CA ASN A 15 8.84 5.03 -3.59
C ASN A 15 8.60 6.51 -3.25
N THR A 16 9.66 7.17 -2.80
CA THR A 16 9.73 8.61 -2.53
C THR A 16 10.83 9.22 -3.40
N SER A 17 10.94 10.55 -3.45
CA SER A 17 12.06 11.18 -4.17
C SER A 17 13.43 10.92 -3.55
N SER A 18 13.49 10.57 -2.25
CA SER A 18 14.74 10.36 -1.52
C SER A 18 15.10 8.89 -1.28
N GLY A 19 14.25 7.94 -1.67
CA GLY A 19 14.49 6.52 -1.42
C GLY A 19 13.24 5.65 -1.53
N SER A 20 13.35 4.42 -1.02
CA SER A 20 12.25 3.46 -1.01
C SER A 20 12.13 2.71 0.31
N GLY A 21 10.92 2.24 0.61
CA GLY A 21 10.64 1.35 1.75
C GLY A 21 9.49 0.39 1.44
N THR A 22 8.89 -0.14 2.50
CA THR A 22 7.80 -1.13 2.42
C THR A 22 6.58 -0.65 3.19
N GLY A 23 5.40 -1.01 2.70
CA GLY A 23 4.15 -0.82 3.41
C GLY A 23 3.23 -2.03 3.28
N PHE A 24 2.27 -2.12 4.19
CA PHE A 24 1.31 -3.20 4.26
C PHE A 24 -0.10 -2.65 4.10
N TYR A 25 -0.86 -3.20 3.15
CA TYR A 25 -2.21 -2.77 2.86
C TYR A 25 -3.21 -3.43 3.82
N LEU A 26 -3.81 -2.60 4.67
CA LEU A 26 -4.93 -2.97 5.53
C LEU A 26 -6.24 -2.78 4.75
N ARG A 27 -6.74 -3.88 4.19
CA ARG A 27 -7.86 -3.87 3.25
C ARG A 27 -9.17 -3.40 3.89
N GLY A 28 -9.44 -3.76 5.15
CA GLY A 28 -10.69 -3.39 5.82
C GLY A 28 -10.84 -1.88 5.98
N GLU A 29 -9.71 -1.20 6.12
CA GLU A 29 -9.56 0.21 6.40
C GLU A 29 -9.22 1.01 5.14
N GLY A 30 -8.79 0.35 4.07
CA GLY A 30 -8.40 0.98 2.81
C GLY A 30 -7.10 1.79 2.88
N ILE A 31 -6.23 1.49 3.84
CA ILE A 31 -4.98 2.24 4.09
C ILE A 31 -3.75 1.36 3.90
N VAL A 32 -2.60 1.99 3.64
CA VAL A 32 -1.29 1.36 3.73
C VAL A 32 -0.60 1.85 4.98
N VAL A 33 -0.11 0.93 5.80
CA VAL A 33 0.70 1.21 6.99
C VAL A 33 2.17 1.05 6.63
N THR A 34 2.98 2.01 7.03
CA THR A 34 4.45 2.00 6.85
C THR A 34 5.13 2.68 8.03
N ASN A 35 6.45 2.71 8.03
CA ASN A 35 7.20 3.47 9.01
C ASN A 35 7.21 4.97 8.66
N CYS A 36 7.20 5.83 9.67
CA CYS A 36 7.28 7.27 9.45
C CYS A 36 8.59 7.65 8.75
N HIS A 37 9.71 7.00 9.09
CA HIS A 37 11.00 7.31 8.47
C HIS A 37 11.01 7.09 6.94
N VAL A 38 10.19 6.17 6.42
CA VAL A 38 10.08 5.88 4.98
C VAL A 38 9.49 7.06 4.22
N ILE A 39 8.61 7.84 4.85
CA ILE A 39 7.87 8.93 4.20
C ILE A 39 8.33 10.32 4.62
N LEU A 40 9.41 10.44 5.42
CA LEU A 40 9.86 11.71 6.00
C LEU A 40 9.96 12.81 4.95
N GLY A 41 9.24 13.93 5.18
CA GLY A 41 9.23 15.10 4.30
C GLY A 41 8.34 14.99 3.06
N HIS A 42 7.70 13.85 2.81
CA HIS A 42 6.86 13.62 1.63
C HIS A 42 5.39 13.56 2.02
N ARG A 43 4.54 14.37 1.37
CA ARG A 43 3.07 14.33 1.55
C ARG A 43 2.39 13.36 0.59
N ASN A 44 3.05 13.09 -0.54
CA ASN A 44 2.61 12.20 -1.59
C ASN A 44 3.74 11.22 -1.90
N VAL A 45 3.38 9.95 -2.05
CA VAL A 45 4.32 8.85 -2.33
C VAL A 45 3.73 7.94 -3.40
N ALA A 46 4.58 7.14 -4.06
CA ALA A 46 4.12 6.14 -5.02
C ALA A 46 4.17 4.75 -4.38
N LEU A 47 3.02 4.07 -4.36
CA LEU A 47 2.92 2.65 -4.00
C LEU A 47 3.17 1.80 -5.24
N GLU A 48 3.97 0.77 -5.13
CA GLU A 48 4.30 -0.18 -6.19
C GLU A 48 3.93 -1.60 -5.74
N ASP A 49 3.11 -2.30 -6.52
CA ASP A 49 2.73 -3.69 -6.24
C ASP A 49 3.73 -4.70 -6.81
N GLN A 50 3.45 -6.00 -6.64
CA GLN A 50 4.33 -7.08 -7.14
C GLN A 50 4.41 -7.14 -8.67
N GLU A 51 3.42 -6.60 -9.38
CA GLU A 51 3.38 -6.51 -10.84
C GLU A 51 4.05 -5.22 -11.35
N LYS A 52 4.62 -4.42 -10.44
CA LYS A 52 5.22 -3.10 -10.70
C LYS A 52 4.21 -2.04 -11.16
N ASN A 53 2.92 -2.25 -10.93
CA ASN A 53 1.92 -1.19 -11.10
C ASN A 53 2.12 -0.14 -10.02
N ARG A 54 1.97 1.14 -10.38
CA ARG A 54 2.19 2.27 -9.47
C ARG A 54 0.92 3.06 -9.20
N PHE A 55 0.73 3.42 -7.94
CA PHE A 55 -0.44 4.15 -7.45
C PHE A 55 0.02 5.34 -6.61
N SER A 56 -0.56 6.52 -6.84
CA SER A 56 -0.34 7.68 -5.96
C SER A 56 -1.03 7.45 -4.62
N ALA A 57 -0.37 7.80 -3.52
CA ALA A 57 -0.94 7.77 -2.20
C ALA A 57 -0.56 9.02 -1.40
N LYS A 58 -1.45 9.42 -0.50
CA LYS A 58 -1.27 10.58 0.38
C LYS A 58 -1.01 10.14 1.80
N VAL A 59 -0.10 10.81 2.49
CA VAL A 59 0.10 10.63 3.92
C VAL A 59 -1.09 11.24 4.67
N VAL A 60 -1.82 10.44 5.44
CA VAL A 60 -3.01 10.88 6.18
C VAL A 60 -2.80 10.91 7.69
N PHE A 61 -1.82 10.17 8.20
CA PHE A 61 -1.46 10.17 9.62
C PHE A 61 0.02 9.86 9.81
N VAL A 62 0.62 10.46 10.83
CA VAL A 62 2.01 10.24 11.23
C VAL A 62 2.11 10.23 12.75
N ASN A 63 2.66 9.15 13.31
CA ASN A 63 3.14 9.07 14.69
C ASN A 63 4.65 8.84 14.67
N ARG A 64 5.43 9.86 15.05
CA ARG A 64 6.90 9.79 15.05
C ARG A 64 7.46 8.96 16.20
N GLU A 65 6.80 8.95 17.36
CA GLU A 65 7.28 8.22 18.54
C GLU A 65 7.20 6.70 18.31
N ALA A 66 6.13 6.24 17.66
CA ALA A 66 5.97 4.85 17.28
C ALA A 66 6.65 4.49 15.95
N ASP A 67 7.20 5.48 15.23
CA ASP A 67 7.70 5.37 13.86
C ASP A 67 6.67 4.76 12.89
N VAL A 68 5.42 5.20 12.93
CA VAL A 68 4.33 4.70 12.07
C VAL A 68 3.69 5.83 11.27
N ALA A 69 3.34 5.55 10.01
CA ALA A 69 2.55 6.42 9.16
C ALA A 69 1.47 5.65 8.40
N PHE A 70 0.33 6.30 8.17
CA PHE A 70 -0.77 5.77 7.36
C PHE A 70 -0.89 6.55 6.06
N LEU A 71 -1.11 5.81 4.98
CA LEU A 71 -1.25 6.32 3.63
C LEU A 71 -2.61 5.92 3.06
N THR A 72 -3.25 6.84 2.34
CA THR A 72 -4.46 6.55 1.57
C THR A 72 -4.12 6.57 0.08
N PRO A 73 -4.27 5.44 -0.63
CA PRO A 73 -4.19 5.40 -2.08
C PRO A 73 -5.25 6.31 -2.72
N GLU A 74 -4.90 7.02 -3.79
CA GLU A 74 -5.85 7.89 -4.50
C GLU A 74 -6.92 7.09 -5.27
N VAL A 75 -6.61 5.83 -5.59
CA VAL A 75 -7.54 4.88 -6.20
C VAL A 75 -7.60 3.60 -5.36
N PRO A 76 -8.73 2.90 -5.31
CA PRO A 76 -8.79 1.59 -4.65
C PRO A 76 -7.75 0.63 -5.21
N LEU A 77 -6.88 0.12 -4.35
CA LEU A 77 -5.91 -0.90 -4.74
C LEU A 77 -6.67 -2.18 -5.10
N LYS A 78 -6.48 -2.67 -6.34
CA LYS A 78 -7.34 -3.69 -6.95
C LYS A 78 -7.53 -4.90 -6.03
N ARG A 79 -8.79 -5.35 -5.95
CA ARG A 79 -9.18 -6.66 -5.45
C ARG A 79 -8.54 -7.70 -6.37
N LEU A 80 -7.44 -8.34 -5.98
CA LEU A 80 -7.01 -9.61 -6.58
C LEU A 80 -8.00 -10.70 -6.20
N ILE A 81 -9.23 -10.58 -6.69
CA ILE A 81 -10.00 -11.75 -7.08
C ILE A 81 -9.60 -12.04 -8.52
N SER A 82 -9.36 -13.30 -8.80
CA SER A 82 -9.29 -13.81 -10.16
C SER A 82 -10.35 -13.14 -11.05
N SER A 83 -9.90 -12.67 -12.21
CA SER A 83 -10.71 -12.12 -13.32
C SER A 83 -11.96 -12.97 -13.65
N TRP A 84 -12.01 -14.23 -13.21
CA TRP A 84 -13.10 -15.18 -13.43
C TRP A 84 -14.41 -14.96 -12.65
N LEU A 85 -14.45 -14.08 -11.64
CA LEU A 85 -15.68 -13.86 -10.86
C LEU A 85 -16.62 -12.79 -11.43
N ILE A 86 -16.21 -12.07 -12.49
CA ILE A 86 -16.99 -10.96 -13.07
C ILE A 86 -17.88 -11.42 -14.24
N PHE A 87 -17.64 -12.60 -14.82
CA PHE A 87 -18.40 -13.12 -15.97
C PHE A 87 -19.37 -14.27 -15.64
N ARG A 88 -19.77 -14.44 -14.38
CA ARG A 88 -20.92 -15.30 -14.04
C ARG A 88 -22.16 -14.44 -13.81
N ASN A 89 -22.80 -14.06 -14.91
CA ASN A 89 -24.26 -13.94 -14.99
C ASN A 89 -24.70 -14.07 -16.45
#